data_AF-A0A7C4VFL9-F1
#
_entry.id   AF-A0A7C4VFL9-F1
#
_cell.length_a   1.000
_cell.length_b   1.000
_cell.length_c   1.000
_cell.angle_alpha   90.00
_cell.angle_beta   90.00
_cell.angle_gamma   90.00
#
_symmetry.space_group_name_H-M   'P 1'
#
loop_
_entity.id
_entity.type
_entity.pdbx_description
1 polymer ?
#
loop_
_entity_poly.entity_id
_entity_poly.type
_entity_poly.pdbx_seq_one_letter_code
_entity_poly.pdbx_strand_id
1 'polypeptide(L)'
;MVDLEELVAKTCDEYVERWKTEGKKYIHVKDFENAYLENNITPIELESTLVERLKVLNKENPSIPPEIPLFPLPILRRLAVHLTKTLEIQVNRDHYEYWAWSAEVFKEFEASSQVIKMVKEPLFLLFHICLARLEYTPLTCESQVLNKVIDEVVDEHVKHIVYNKFVIGMPVGAATLEALLKMYIKLYGPEDSRRELEELERRGKATLGRTLEVFEGKVLPHVPHDLHRDVQDLIKIIENVWREYGGNWREVLAQWRNKFMHGAKTWAPRAFGVYTNFVCLILWHTIKEEEYESRRMELLKRVKLWTEVGIRDFWSFYPP
;
A
#
# COMPACT_ATOMS: atom_id res chain seq x y z
N MET A 1 12.34 0.17 -26.70
CA MET A 1 11.16 -0.06 -25.83
C MET A 1 11.59 0.43 -24.45
N VAL A 2 10.85 1.34 -23.82
CA VAL A 2 11.21 1.84 -22.49
C VAL A 2 11.00 0.72 -21.49
N ASP A 3 11.99 0.43 -20.66
CA ASP A 3 11.82 -0.48 -19.52
C ASP A 3 11.00 0.26 -18.45
N LEU A 4 9.71 -0.08 -18.37
CA LEU A 4 8.76 0.56 -17.46
C LEU A 4 9.10 0.25 -16.00
N GLU A 5 9.67 -0.92 -15.72
CA GLU A 5 10.08 -1.31 -14.37
C GLU A 5 11.27 -0.45 -13.91
N GLU A 6 12.28 -0.29 -14.77
CA GLU A 6 13.43 0.58 -14.49
C GLU A 6 12.98 2.03 -14.28
N LEU A 7 12.03 2.52 -15.10
CA LEU A 7 11.48 3.86 -14.97
C LEU A 7 10.79 4.09 -13.62
N VAL A 8 9.95 3.15 -13.20
CA VAL A 8 9.22 3.20 -11.92
C VAL A 8 10.21 3.18 -10.76
N ALA A 9 11.15 2.23 -10.77
CA ALA A 9 12.17 2.10 -9.74
C ALA A 9 13.01 3.39 -9.62
N LYS A 10 13.51 3.90 -10.74
CA LYS A 10 14.30 5.14 -10.80
C LYS A 10 13.51 6.34 -10.29
N THR A 11 12.22 6.43 -10.61
CA THR A 11 11.36 7.53 -10.14
C THR A 11 11.19 7.49 -8.62
N CYS A 12 10.90 6.32 -8.04
CA CYS A 12 10.81 6.17 -6.59
C CYS A 12 12.15 6.44 -5.90
N ASP A 13 13.25 6.02 -6.50
CA ASP A 13 14.61 6.24 -5.97
C ASP A 13 14.99 7.72 -5.98
N GLU A 14 14.74 8.42 -7.07
CA GLU A 14 14.98 9.86 -7.20
C GLU A 14 14.08 10.65 -6.24
N TYR A 15 12.82 10.24 -6.05
CA TYR A 15 11.95 10.84 -5.02
C TYR A 15 12.60 10.75 -3.64
N VAL A 16 13.08 9.57 -3.26
CA VAL A 16 13.72 9.34 -1.95
C VAL A 16 15.00 10.14 -1.81
N GLU A 17 15.85 10.13 -2.84
CA GLU A 17 17.12 10.85 -2.85
C GLU A 17 16.92 12.36 -2.72
N ARG A 18 16.03 12.95 -3.54
CA ARG A 18 15.71 14.38 -3.47
C ARG A 18 15.16 14.76 -2.11
N TRP A 19 14.32 13.92 -1.50
CA TRP A 19 13.81 14.22 -0.17
C TRP A 19 14.91 14.23 0.90
N LYS A 20 15.87 13.30 0.82
CA LYS A 20 17.00 13.25 1.76
C LYS A 20 17.93 14.47 1.63
N THR A 21 18.08 15.02 0.43
CA THR A 21 19.00 16.14 0.16
C THR A 21 18.33 17.51 0.28
N GLU A 22 17.09 17.66 -0.19
CA GLU A 22 16.37 18.93 -0.32
C GLU A 22 15.15 19.04 0.59
N GLY A 23 14.52 17.92 0.98
CA GLY A 23 13.24 17.91 1.68
C GLY A 23 13.22 18.69 3.00
N LYS A 24 14.35 18.68 3.73
CA LYS A 24 14.53 19.44 4.98
C LYS A 24 14.45 20.96 4.80
N LYS A 25 14.60 21.48 3.57
CA LYS A 25 14.42 22.90 3.25
C LYS A 25 12.94 23.31 3.26
N TYR A 26 12.05 22.36 2.98
CA TYR A 26 10.61 22.61 2.84
C TYR A 26 9.84 22.26 4.09
N ILE A 27 10.21 21.17 4.76
CA ILE A 27 9.55 20.73 6.00
C ILE A 27 10.61 20.52 7.07
N HIS A 28 10.57 21.37 8.09
CA HIS A 28 11.39 21.16 9.28
C HIS A 28 10.67 20.20 10.24
N VAL A 29 11.03 18.93 10.10
CA VAL A 29 10.68 17.90 11.07
C VAL A 29 11.81 17.80 12.10
N LYS A 30 11.51 17.94 13.40
CA LYS A 30 12.52 17.74 14.48
C LYS A 30 12.96 16.28 14.57
N ASP A 31 12.07 15.35 14.25
CA ASP A 31 12.32 13.92 14.20
C ASP A 31 11.30 13.23 13.26
N PHE A 32 11.80 12.59 12.20
CA PHE A 32 10.98 11.88 11.22
C PHE A 32 10.27 10.66 11.81
N GLU A 33 10.80 10.10 12.91
CA GLU A 33 10.12 9.05 13.66
C GLU A 33 8.88 9.57 14.40
N ASN A 34 8.74 10.90 14.58
CA ASN A 34 7.69 11.53 15.37
C ASN A 34 6.79 12.49 14.59
N ALA A 35 7.22 12.97 13.42
CA ALA A 35 6.39 13.79 12.56
C ALA A 35 5.68 12.95 11.51
N TYR A 36 4.37 12.99 11.59
CA TYR A 36 3.48 12.49 10.58
C TYR A 36 3.57 13.36 9.33
N LEU A 37 4.05 12.77 8.24
CA LEU A 37 3.90 13.36 6.93
C LEU A 37 2.94 12.47 6.13
N GLU A 38 1.78 13.00 5.82
CA GLU A 38 0.86 12.49 4.82
C GLU A 38 0.49 13.65 3.92
N ASN A 39 0.58 13.43 2.61
CA ASN A 39 0.14 14.38 1.61
C ASN A 39 0.71 15.80 1.81
N ASN A 40 1.92 15.90 2.39
CA ASN A 40 2.60 17.18 2.46
C ASN A 40 3.07 17.54 1.07
N ILE A 41 2.75 18.75 0.63
CA ILE A 41 3.11 19.24 -0.69
C ILE A 41 4.38 20.05 -0.57
N THR A 42 5.47 19.48 -1.05
CA THR A 42 6.68 20.23 -1.40
C THR A 42 6.83 20.21 -2.93
N PRO A 43 7.75 21.02 -3.50
CA PRO A 43 8.10 20.91 -4.92
C PRO A 43 8.48 19.47 -5.32
N ILE A 44 9.03 18.67 -4.40
CA ILE A 44 9.41 17.28 -4.65
C ILE A 44 8.18 16.42 -4.97
N GLU A 45 7.06 16.60 -4.26
CA GLU A 45 5.81 15.87 -4.54
C GLU A 45 5.18 16.22 -5.89
N LEU A 46 5.36 17.47 -6.34
CA LEU A 46 4.82 17.95 -7.61
C LEU A 46 5.64 17.52 -8.83
N GLU A 47 6.91 17.14 -8.62
CA GLU A 47 7.86 16.86 -9.71
C GLU A 47 8.36 15.42 -9.75
N SER A 48 8.39 14.75 -8.60
CA SER A 48 9.11 13.46 -8.44
C SER A 48 8.22 12.31 -8.02
N THR A 49 6.91 12.54 -7.80
CA THR A 49 5.96 11.43 -7.66
C THR A 49 5.77 10.75 -9.01
N LEU A 50 5.52 9.44 -8.96
CA LEU A 50 5.31 8.63 -10.16
C LEU A 50 4.16 9.19 -10.99
N VAL A 51 3.04 9.54 -10.35
CA VAL A 51 1.86 10.06 -11.04
C VAL A 51 2.16 11.33 -11.83
N GLU A 52 2.88 12.29 -11.26
CA GLU A 52 3.19 13.53 -11.97
C GLU A 52 4.19 13.28 -13.10
N ARG A 53 5.16 12.36 -12.89
CA ARG A 53 6.09 11.98 -13.95
C ARG A 53 5.44 11.25 -15.11
N LEU A 54 4.51 10.32 -14.85
CA LEU A 54 3.82 9.58 -15.91
C LEU A 54 3.08 10.53 -16.86
N LYS A 55 2.47 11.61 -16.35
CA LYS A 55 1.81 12.62 -17.19
C LYS A 55 2.77 13.35 -18.12
N VAL A 56 3.97 13.69 -17.64
CA VAL A 56 5.00 14.35 -18.45
C VAL A 56 5.56 13.37 -19.47
N LEU A 57 5.97 12.19 -19.02
CA LEU A 57 6.60 11.17 -19.84
C LEU A 57 5.64 10.60 -20.89
N ASN A 58 4.34 10.47 -20.61
CA ASN A 58 3.35 10.06 -21.60
C ASN A 58 3.18 11.09 -22.73
N LYS A 59 3.27 12.40 -22.42
CA LYS A 59 3.25 13.45 -23.46
C LYS A 59 4.47 13.36 -24.39
N GLU A 60 5.62 13.01 -23.84
CA GLU A 60 6.86 12.84 -24.60
C GLU A 60 6.90 11.50 -25.36
N ASN A 61 6.37 10.44 -24.74
CA ASN A 61 6.28 9.10 -25.31
C ASN A 61 4.93 8.44 -24.95
N PRO A 62 3.97 8.42 -25.88
CA PRO A 62 2.65 7.83 -25.65
C PRO A 62 2.65 6.32 -25.35
N SER A 63 3.77 5.62 -25.52
CA SER A 63 3.89 4.20 -25.12
C SER A 63 3.98 4.01 -23.60
N ILE A 64 4.29 5.07 -22.84
CA ILE A 64 4.33 5.04 -21.37
C ILE A 64 2.91 5.26 -20.86
N PRO A 65 2.34 4.39 -20.01
CA PRO A 65 1.01 4.59 -19.47
C PRO A 65 0.92 5.92 -18.67
N PRO A 66 -0.13 6.73 -18.87
CA PRO A 66 -0.23 8.05 -18.23
C PRO A 66 -0.56 7.98 -16.72
N GLU A 67 -1.06 6.83 -16.24
CA GLU A 67 -1.58 6.66 -14.88
C GLU A 67 -1.33 5.24 -14.38
N ILE A 68 -1.22 5.06 -13.05
CA ILE A 68 -0.96 3.76 -12.40
C ILE A 68 -1.99 2.68 -12.80
N PRO A 69 -3.32 2.96 -12.86
CA PRO A 69 -4.32 1.96 -13.27
C PRO A 69 -4.12 1.36 -14.67
N LEU A 70 -3.31 2.01 -15.51
CA LEU A 70 -3.02 1.57 -16.88
C LEU A 70 -1.74 0.74 -16.98
N PHE A 71 -1.04 0.51 -15.87
CA PHE A 71 0.13 -0.37 -15.87
C PHE A 71 -0.23 -1.83 -16.15
N PRO A 72 0.69 -2.58 -16.78
CA PRO A 72 0.55 -4.03 -16.93
C PRO A 72 0.75 -4.73 -15.57
N LEU A 73 0.15 -5.91 -15.40
CA LEU A 73 0.17 -6.62 -14.12
C LEU A 73 1.57 -6.83 -13.51
N PRO A 74 2.62 -7.19 -14.28
CA PRO A 74 3.96 -7.38 -13.71
C PRO A 74 4.50 -6.14 -13.00
N ILE A 75 4.18 -4.95 -13.51
CA ILE A 75 4.59 -3.67 -12.93
C ILE A 75 3.78 -3.37 -11.67
N LEU A 76 2.45 -3.62 -11.70
CA LEU A 76 1.60 -3.43 -10.52
C LEU A 76 1.99 -4.32 -9.34
N ARG A 77 2.36 -5.58 -9.62
CA ARG A 77 2.88 -6.51 -8.60
C ARG A 77 4.10 -5.94 -7.88
N ARG A 78 5.06 -5.40 -8.64
CA ARG A 78 6.31 -4.84 -8.09
C ARG A 78 6.16 -3.42 -7.56
N LEU A 79 5.13 -2.68 -7.95
CA LEU A 79 4.89 -1.32 -7.47
C LEU A 79 4.77 -1.24 -5.93
N ALA A 80 4.23 -2.28 -5.28
CA ALA A 80 4.24 -2.38 -3.82
C ALA A 80 5.64 -2.27 -3.20
N VAL A 81 6.64 -2.87 -3.85
CA VAL A 81 8.04 -2.88 -3.40
C VAL A 81 8.61 -1.46 -3.50
N HIS A 82 8.47 -0.83 -4.67
CA HIS A 82 8.98 0.51 -4.93
C HIS A 82 8.33 1.57 -4.05
N LEU A 83 7.00 1.52 -3.91
CA LEU A 83 6.28 2.46 -3.05
C LEU A 83 6.64 2.28 -1.57
N THR A 84 6.95 1.06 -1.13
CA THR A 84 7.41 0.84 0.25
C THR A 84 8.70 1.60 0.56
N LYS A 85 9.59 1.79 -0.42
CA LYS A 85 10.79 2.62 -0.23
C LYS A 85 10.42 4.08 0.06
N THR A 86 9.39 4.60 -0.60
CA THR A 86 8.95 6.00 -0.43
C THR A 86 8.25 6.27 0.91
N LEU A 87 7.77 5.22 1.60
CA LEU A 87 7.22 5.30 2.97
C LEU A 87 8.25 5.67 4.03
N GLU A 88 9.55 5.66 3.71
CA GLU A 88 10.58 6.27 4.55
C GLU A 88 10.25 7.75 4.84
N ILE A 89 9.58 8.41 3.89
CA ILE A 89 9.26 9.83 3.94
C ILE A 89 7.81 10.02 4.39
N GLN A 90 6.86 9.62 3.53
CA GLN A 90 5.44 9.84 3.73
C GLN A 90 4.56 8.91 2.89
N VAL A 91 3.29 8.82 3.28
CA VAL A 91 2.24 8.37 2.37
C VAL A 91 1.93 9.51 1.40
N ASN A 92 2.30 9.33 0.14
CA ASN A 92 2.14 10.30 -0.94
C ASN A 92 1.01 9.91 -1.91
N ARG A 93 0.81 10.72 -2.96
CA ARG A 93 -0.21 10.49 -4.01
C ARG A 93 -0.09 9.12 -4.68
N ASP A 94 1.12 8.64 -4.97
CA ASP A 94 1.33 7.36 -5.65
C ASP A 94 0.73 6.19 -4.87
N HIS A 95 0.84 6.22 -3.53
CA HIS A 95 0.23 5.22 -2.66
C HIS A 95 -1.29 5.22 -2.76
N TYR A 96 -1.90 6.40 -2.78
CA TYR A 96 -3.35 6.53 -2.88
C TYR A 96 -3.89 5.96 -4.19
N GLU A 97 -3.26 6.29 -5.31
CA GLU A 97 -3.68 5.78 -6.61
C GLU A 97 -3.48 4.25 -6.68
N TYR A 98 -2.34 3.76 -6.19
CA TYR A 98 -2.05 2.34 -6.15
C TYR A 98 -3.01 1.55 -5.24
N TRP A 99 -3.28 2.03 -4.03
CA TRP A 99 -4.18 1.36 -3.08
C TRP A 99 -5.63 1.39 -3.54
N ALA A 100 -6.08 2.49 -4.15
CA ALA A 100 -7.42 2.57 -4.69
C ALA A 100 -7.61 1.62 -5.87
N TRP A 101 -6.64 1.59 -6.79
CA TRP A 101 -6.69 0.65 -7.90
C TRP A 101 -6.63 -0.79 -7.42
N SER A 102 -5.81 -1.07 -6.39
CA SER A 102 -5.76 -2.39 -5.76
C SER A 102 -7.11 -2.76 -5.14
N ALA A 103 -7.80 -1.84 -4.46
CA ALA A 103 -9.12 -2.08 -3.88
C ALA A 103 -10.17 -2.42 -4.95
N GLU A 104 -10.22 -1.65 -6.04
CA GLU A 104 -11.14 -1.89 -7.16
C GLU A 104 -10.89 -3.25 -7.82
N VAL A 105 -9.62 -3.56 -8.09
CA VAL A 105 -9.26 -4.84 -8.70
C VAL A 105 -9.54 -5.99 -7.74
N PHE A 106 -9.17 -5.90 -6.47
CA PHE A 106 -9.43 -7.00 -5.53
C PHE A 106 -10.92 -7.23 -5.31
N LYS A 107 -11.75 -6.17 -5.38
CA LYS A 107 -13.22 -6.29 -5.36
C LYS A 107 -13.74 -7.06 -6.58
N GLU A 108 -13.26 -6.73 -7.78
CA GLU A 108 -13.65 -7.44 -9.02
C GLU A 108 -13.25 -8.92 -8.98
N PHE A 109 -12.08 -9.22 -8.43
CA PHE A 109 -11.52 -10.57 -8.39
C PHE A 109 -11.90 -11.37 -7.12
N GLU A 110 -12.78 -10.83 -6.27
CA GLU A 110 -13.23 -11.49 -5.05
C GLU A 110 -13.85 -12.87 -5.33
N ALA A 111 -14.63 -12.98 -6.41
CA ALA A 111 -15.30 -14.23 -6.77
C ALA A 111 -14.35 -15.30 -7.31
N SER A 112 -13.23 -14.91 -7.93
CA SER A 112 -12.27 -15.82 -8.56
C SER A 112 -11.05 -16.15 -7.70
N SER A 113 -10.70 -15.30 -6.73
CA SER A 113 -9.59 -15.53 -5.79
C SER A 113 -10.08 -15.99 -4.42
N GLN A 114 -9.83 -17.26 -4.09
CA GLN A 114 -10.17 -17.83 -2.78
C GLN A 114 -9.47 -17.10 -1.64
N VAL A 115 -8.24 -16.61 -1.86
CA VAL A 115 -7.50 -15.82 -0.87
C VAL A 115 -8.25 -14.53 -0.57
N ILE A 116 -8.58 -13.74 -1.60
CA ILE A 116 -9.30 -12.46 -1.44
C ILE A 116 -10.64 -12.68 -0.75
N LYS A 117 -11.41 -13.67 -1.20
CA LYS A 117 -12.71 -14.02 -0.60
C LYS A 117 -12.62 -14.28 0.90
N MET A 118 -11.55 -14.92 1.37
CA MET A 118 -11.39 -15.31 2.77
C MET A 118 -10.82 -14.21 3.67
N VAL A 119 -10.21 -13.17 3.10
CA VAL A 119 -9.72 -11.99 3.84
C VAL A 119 -10.52 -10.73 3.54
N LYS A 120 -11.68 -10.86 2.89
CA LYS A 120 -12.51 -9.77 2.38
C LYS A 120 -12.74 -8.68 3.41
N GLU A 121 -13.29 -9.04 4.56
CA GLU A 121 -13.70 -8.08 5.58
C GLU A 121 -12.53 -7.24 6.12
N PRO A 122 -11.43 -7.84 6.63
CA PRO A 122 -10.28 -7.06 7.08
C PRO A 122 -9.58 -6.32 5.92
N LEU A 123 -9.57 -6.88 4.71
CA LEU A 123 -8.97 -6.25 3.52
C LEU A 123 -9.69 -4.97 3.11
N PHE A 124 -11.02 -5.00 2.99
CA PHE A 124 -11.76 -3.81 2.59
C PHE A 124 -11.85 -2.80 3.73
N LEU A 125 -11.88 -3.23 5.00
CA LEU A 125 -11.71 -2.31 6.11
C LEU A 125 -10.35 -1.60 6.04
N LEU A 126 -9.27 -2.33 5.73
CA LEU A 126 -7.94 -1.75 5.53
C LEU A 126 -7.96 -0.68 4.42
N PHE A 127 -8.53 -0.97 3.25
CA PHE A 127 -8.60 0.01 2.17
C PHE A 127 -9.49 1.21 2.50
N HIS A 128 -10.62 1.02 3.17
CA HIS A 128 -11.44 2.15 3.64
C HIS A 128 -10.65 3.08 4.54
N ILE A 129 -9.87 2.52 5.47
CA ILE A 129 -9.01 3.32 6.35
C ILE A 129 -7.87 3.98 5.56
N CYS A 130 -7.21 3.27 4.65
CA CYS A 130 -6.13 3.83 3.84
C CYS A 130 -6.59 5.05 3.03
N LEU A 131 -7.74 4.90 2.36
CA LEU A 131 -8.27 5.86 1.39
C LEU A 131 -9.14 6.94 2.03
N ALA A 132 -9.50 6.82 3.31
CA ALA A 132 -10.26 7.84 4.03
C ALA A 132 -9.51 9.18 4.01
N ARG A 133 -10.11 10.18 3.37
CA ARG A 133 -9.56 11.53 3.25
C ARG A 133 -10.69 12.55 3.37
N LEU A 134 -10.39 13.66 4.01
CA LEU A 134 -11.29 14.82 4.07
C LEU A 134 -10.82 15.90 3.11
N GLU A 135 -9.53 16.19 3.14
CA GLU A 135 -8.96 17.28 2.36
C GLU A 135 -8.42 16.81 1.01
N TYR A 136 -8.65 17.67 0.01
CA TYR A 136 -7.93 17.61 -1.25
C TYR A 136 -6.53 18.18 -1.05
N THR A 137 -5.58 17.71 -1.84
CA THR A 137 -4.27 18.34 -1.99
C THR A 137 -4.50 19.70 -2.67
N PRO A 138 -4.36 20.87 -2.00
CA PRO A 138 -4.78 22.14 -2.59
C PRO A 138 -3.82 22.60 -3.68
N LEU A 139 -4.06 22.14 -4.92
CA LEU A 139 -3.30 22.54 -6.10
C LEU A 139 -3.81 23.85 -6.72
N THR A 140 -5.04 24.26 -6.38
CA THR A 140 -5.65 25.50 -6.87
C THR A 140 -6.31 26.29 -5.74
N CYS A 141 -6.65 27.55 -6.01
CA CYS A 141 -7.39 28.40 -5.08
C CYS A 141 -8.76 27.79 -4.75
N GLU A 142 -9.42 27.20 -5.74
CA GLU A 142 -10.68 26.49 -5.60
C GLU A 142 -10.55 25.31 -4.63
N SER A 143 -9.47 24.52 -4.73
CA SER A 143 -9.21 23.43 -3.79
C SER A 143 -8.95 23.94 -2.36
N GLN A 144 -8.30 25.10 -2.20
CA GLN A 144 -8.09 25.72 -0.88
C GLN A 144 -9.42 26.17 -0.27
N VAL A 145 -10.28 26.83 -1.06
CA VAL A 145 -11.61 27.24 -0.62
C VAL A 145 -12.45 26.01 -0.28
N LEU A 146 -12.40 24.97 -1.11
CA LEU A 146 -13.11 23.71 -0.87
C LEU A 146 -12.66 23.04 0.43
N ASN A 147 -11.35 22.99 0.71
CA ASN A 147 -10.85 22.43 1.97
C ASN A 147 -11.35 23.23 3.18
N LYS A 148 -11.41 24.56 3.11
CA LYS A 148 -11.99 25.38 4.20
C LYS A 148 -13.47 25.06 4.41
N VAL A 149 -14.23 24.92 3.32
CA VAL A 149 -15.64 24.53 3.42
C VAL A 149 -15.77 23.14 4.03
N ILE A 150 -14.96 22.17 3.60
CA ILE A 150 -14.95 20.80 4.17
C ILE A 150 -14.64 20.85 5.66
N ASP A 151 -13.64 21.63 6.06
CA ASP A 151 -13.32 21.82 7.47
C ASP A 151 -14.50 22.45 8.23
N GLU A 152 -15.24 23.38 7.67
CA GLU A 152 -16.41 23.96 8.36
C GLU A 152 -17.62 23.01 8.44
N VAL A 153 -17.83 22.13 7.46
CA VAL A 153 -19.07 21.34 7.33
C VAL A 153 -18.95 19.90 7.81
N VAL A 154 -17.74 19.33 7.86
CA VAL A 154 -17.54 17.95 8.31
C VAL A 154 -17.53 17.90 9.82
N ASP A 155 -18.24 16.92 10.37
CA ASP A 155 -18.31 16.68 11.80
C ASP A 155 -16.91 16.43 12.42
N GLU A 156 -16.64 17.05 13.56
CA GLU A 156 -15.35 16.97 14.27
C GLU A 156 -14.96 15.52 14.62
N HIS A 157 -15.91 14.63 14.87
CA HIS A 157 -15.62 13.22 15.11
C HIS A 157 -15.10 12.54 13.85
N VAL A 158 -15.68 12.84 12.69
CA VAL A 158 -15.22 12.33 11.39
C VAL A 158 -13.82 12.85 11.09
N LYS A 159 -13.56 14.14 11.32
CA LYS A 159 -12.20 14.72 11.25
C LYS A 159 -11.23 13.98 12.14
N HIS A 160 -11.60 13.77 13.40
CA HIS A 160 -10.77 13.07 14.35
C HIS A 160 -10.45 11.63 13.91
N ILE A 161 -11.42 10.89 13.37
CA ILE A 161 -11.21 9.54 12.83
C ILE A 161 -10.22 9.60 11.66
N VAL A 162 -10.42 10.49 10.70
CA VAL A 162 -9.54 10.58 9.51
C VAL A 162 -8.12 11.00 9.89
N TYR A 163 -7.97 11.99 10.78
CA TYR A 163 -6.64 12.39 11.29
C TYR A 163 -5.94 11.29 12.10
N ASN A 164 -6.69 10.36 12.70
CA ASN A 164 -6.14 9.22 13.44
C ASN A 164 -6.20 7.90 12.67
N LYS A 165 -6.55 7.93 11.37
CA LYS A 165 -6.84 6.72 10.59
C LYS A 165 -5.67 5.74 10.56
N PHE A 166 -4.42 6.21 10.63
CA PHE A 166 -3.23 5.36 10.65
C PHE A 166 -3.01 4.65 12.00
N VAL A 167 -3.33 5.33 13.10
CA VAL A 167 -3.32 4.73 14.44
C VAL A 167 -4.36 3.63 14.48
N ILE A 168 -5.56 3.90 13.97
CA ILE A 168 -6.65 2.91 13.85
C ILE A 168 -6.29 1.81 12.84
N GLY A 169 -5.60 2.18 11.77
CA GLY A 169 -5.31 1.33 10.63
C GLY A 169 -4.18 0.34 10.89
N MET A 170 -3.16 0.70 11.67
CA MET A 170 -2.05 -0.20 11.96
C MET A 170 -2.50 -1.56 12.51
N PRO A 171 -3.33 -1.67 13.56
CA PRO A 171 -3.80 -2.97 14.04
C PRO A 171 -4.64 -3.71 12.99
N VAL A 172 -5.41 -2.98 12.15
CA VAL A 172 -6.15 -3.57 11.02
C VAL A 172 -5.20 -4.13 9.96
N GLY A 173 -4.15 -3.40 9.59
CA GLY A 173 -3.13 -3.82 8.64
C GLY A 173 -2.38 -5.07 9.12
N ALA A 174 -1.94 -5.07 10.39
CA ALA A 174 -1.29 -6.22 11.00
C ALA A 174 -2.21 -7.46 11.05
N ALA A 175 -3.50 -7.29 11.40
CA ALA A 175 -4.49 -8.36 11.40
C ALA A 175 -4.80 -8.88 9.99
N THR A 176 -4.89 -7.97 9.00
CA THR A 176 -5.11 -8.31 7.60
C THR A 176 -3.94 -9.12 7.05
N LEU A 177 -2.70 -8.70 7.31
CA LEU A 177 -1.50 -9.45 6.92
C LEU A 177 -1.46 -10.83 7.60
N GLU A 178 -1.75 -10.90 8.90
CA GLU A 178 -1.80 -12.18 9.63
C GLU A 178 -2.84 -13.13 9.00
N ALA A 179 -4.06 -12.65 8.75
CA ALA A 179 -5.12 -13.44 8.13
C ALA A 179 -4.73 -13.89 6.71
N LEU A 180 -4.17 -12.98 5.91
CA LEU A 180 -3.70 -13.26 4.56
C LEU A 180 -2.63 -14.34 4.54
N LEU A 181 -1.60 -14.23 5.38
CA LEU A 181 -0.53 -15.21 5.44
C LEU A 181 -1.03 -16.58 5.89
N LYS A 182 -1.89 -16.62 6.92
CA LYS A 182 -2.53 -17.88 7.36
C LYS A 182 -3.30 -18.53 6.21
N MET A 183 -4.08 -17.75 5.48
CA MET A 183 -4.85 -18.28 4.36
C MET A 183 -3.96 -18.73 3.21
N TYR A 184 -2.92 -17.97 2.90
CA TYR A 184 -1.96 -18.32 1.85
C TYR A 184 -1.22 -19.62 2.20
N ILE A 185 -0.75 -19.79 3.45
CA ILE A 185 -0.14 -21.02 3.94
C ILE A 185 -1.10 -22.20 3.79
N LYS A 186 -2.38 -22.05 4.19
CA LYS A 186 -3.39 -23.12 4.08
C LYS A 186 -3.64 -23.56 2.63
N LEU A 187 -3.68 -22.62 1.69
CA LEU A 187 -4.03 -22.89 0.30
C LEU A 187 -2.83 -23.34 -0.54
N TYR A 188 -1.67 -22.73 -0.35
CA TYR A 188 -0.51 -22.89 -1.23
C TYR A 188 0.76 -23.38 -0.51
N GLY A 189 0.75 -23.40 0.82
CA GLY A 189 1.89 -23.88 1.60
C GLY A 189 2.10 -25.40 1.47
N PRO A 190 3.36 -25.88 1.55
CA PRO A 190 3.64 -27.30 1.67
C PRO A 190 2.94 -27.94 2.87
N GLU A 191 2.71 -29.25 2.82
CA GLU A 191 1.98 -30.00 3.86
C GLU A 191 2.52 -29.74 5.28
N ASP A 192 3.84 -29.72 5.46
CA ASP A 192 4.46 -29.49 6.76
C ASP A 192 4.18 -28.08 7.30
N SER A 193 4.11 -27.06 6.43
CA SER A 193 3.76 -25.69 6.82
C SER A 193 2.29 -25.57 7.25
N ARG A 194 1.39 -26.30 6.58
CA ARG A 194 -0.04 -26.35 6.93
C ARG A 194 -0.25 -27.00 8.29
N ARG A 195 0.40 -28.14 8.53
CA ARG A 195 0.34 -28.86 9.82
C ARG A 195 0.87 -28.01 10.98
N GLU A 196 1.99 -27.34 10.78
CA GLU A 196 2.56 -26.45 11.80
C GLU A 196 1.61 -25.27 12.09
N LEU A 197 1.05 -24.66 11.05
CA LEU A 197 0.06 -23.59 11.25
C LEU A 197 -1.17 -24.09 12.00
N GLU A 198 -1.72 -25.26 11.64
CA GLU A 198 -2.84 -25.85 12.36
C GLU A 198 -2.52 -26.14 13.83
N GLU A 199 -1.32 -26.62 14.13
CA GLU A 199 -0.87 -26.86 15.51
C GLU A 199 -0.77 -25.55 16.30
N LEU A 200 -0.25 -24.49 15.67
CA LEU A 200 -0.21 -23.15 16.23
C LEU A 200 -1.63 -22.61 16.48
N GLU A 201 -2.57 -22.82 15.56
CA GLU A 201 -3.98 -22.39 15.70
C GLU A 201 -4.68 -23.15 16.83
N ARG A 202 -4.54 -24.48 16.90
CA ARG A 202 -5.10 -25.31 17.99
C ARG A 202 -4.60 -24.89 19.37
N ARG A 203 -3.38 -24.37 19.46
CA ARG A 203 -2.77 -23.87 20.70
C ARG A 203 -3.05 -22.40 20.99
N GLY A 204 -3.77 -21.68 20.12
CA GLY A 204 -3.97 -20.24 20.24
C GLY A 204 -2.69 -19.42 20.09
N LYS A 205 -1.66 -19.97 19.42
CA LYS A 205 -0.32 -19.39 19.25
C LYS A 205 -0.01 -18.95 17.82
N ALA A 206 -0.96 -19.07 16.89
CA ALA A 206 -0.82 -18.58 15.52
C ALA A 206 -0.91 -17.05 15.47
N THR A 207 0.04 -16.35 16.08
CA THR A 207 0.18 -14.89 16.00
C THR A 207 0.93 -14.49 14.74
N LEU A 208 0.91 -13.21 14.38
CA LEU A 208 1.63 -12.66 13.22
C LEU A 208 3.10 -13.09 13.23
N GLY A 209 3.82 -12.93 14.35
CA GLY A 209 5.23 -13.33 14.44
C GLY A 209 5.47 -14.79 14.09
N ARG A 210 4.67 -15.71 14.65
CA ARG A 210 4.78 -17.15 14.34
C ARG A 210 4.34 -17.47 12.91
N THR A 211 3.34 -16.78 12.40
CA THR A 211 2.86 -16.94 11.02
C THR A 211 3.92 -16.50 10.02
N LEU A 212 4.64 -15.40 10.31
CA LEU A 212 5.75 -14.90 9.51
C LEU A 212 6.92 -15.89 9.51
N GLU A 213 7.26 -16.50 10.66
CA GLU A 213 8.28 -17.55 10.76
C GLU A 213 7.96 -18.74 9.85
N VAL A 214 6.72 -19.25 9.91
CA VAL A 214 6.27 -20.37 9.05
C VAL A 214 6.28 -19.96 7.59
N PHE A 215 5.77 -18.77 7.27
CA PHE A 215 5.72 -18.27 5.90
C PHE A 215 7.13 -18.16 5.30
N GLU A 216 8.05 -17.49 5.98
CA GLU A 216 9.42 -17.30 5.49
C GLU A 216 10.20 -18.60 5.39
N GLY A 217 10.17 -19.43 6.45
CA GLY A 217 11.01 -20.62 6.53
C GLY A 217 10.51 -21.78 5.67
N LYS A 218 9.18 -21.89 5.47
CA LYS A 218 8.57 -23.08 4.88
C LYS A 218 7.73 -22.80 3.64
N VAL A 219 7.15 -21.61 3.48
CA VAL A 219 6.31 -21.31 2.31
C VAL A 219 7.10 -20.57 1.24
N LEU A 220 7.80 -19.50 1.61
CA LEU A 220 8.53 -18.63 0.69
C LEU A 220 9.54 -19.38 -0.21
N PRO A 221 10.25 -20.44 0.21
CA PRO A 221 11.12 -21.21 -0.69
C PRO A 221 10.38 -21.96 -1.80
N HIS A 222 9.06 -22.14 -1.67
CA HIS A 222 8.23 -22.94 -2.56
C HIS A 222 7.24 -22.10 -3.39
N VAL A 223 7.19 -20.78 -3.18
CA VAL A 223 6.33 -19.89 -4.00
C VAL A 223 6.95 -19.66 -5.39
N PRO A 224 6.17 -19.21 -6.39
CA PRO A 224 6.71 -18.86 -7.69
C PRO A 224 7.88 -17.87 -7.59
N HIS A 225 8.89 -18.04 -8.46
CA HIS A 225 10.13 -17.26 -8.44
C HIS A 225 9.90 -15.74 -8.37
N ASP A 226 8.94 -15.22 -9.13
CA ASP A 226 8.65 -13.79 -9.14
C ASP A 226 8.14 -13.29 -7.78
N LEU A 227 7.19 -14.01 -7.15
CA LEU A 227 6.73 -13.66 -5.81
C LEU A 227 7.85 -13.79 -4.77
N HIS A 228 8.69 -14.82 -4.89
CA HIS A 228 9.84 -15.01 -4.00
C HIS A 228 10.78 -13.81 -4.07
N ARG A 229 11.20 -13.42 -5.29
CA ARG A 229 12.06 -12.26 -5.53
C ARG A 229 11.43 -10.99 -4.99
N ASP A 230 10.16 -10.73 -5.31
CA ASP A 230 9.49 -9.48 -4.97
C ASP A 230 9.28 -9.34 -3.45
N VAL A 231 8.97 -10.45 -2.74
CA VAL A 231 8.94 -10.48 -1.27
C VAL A 231 10.33 -10.27 -0.67
N GLN A 232 11.38 -10.87 -1.23
CA GLN A 232 12.75 -10.66 -0.75
C GLN A 232 13.21 -9.21 -0.95
N ASP A 233 12.84 -8.58 -2.06
CA ASP A 233 13.14 -7.16 -2.30
C ASP A 233 12.39 -6.27 -1.29
N LEU A 234 11.12 -6.56 -1.01
CA LEU A 234 10.36 -5.86 0.03
C LEU A 234 10.99 -6.04 1.42
N ILE A 235 11.40 -7.26 1.78
CA ILE A 235 12.08 -7.57 3.05
C ILE A 235 13.36 -6.75 3.20
N LYS A 236 14.19 -6.69 2.15
CA LYS A 236 15.43 -5.88 2.17
C LYS A 236 15.13 -4.41 2.38
N ILE A 237 14.09 -3.86 1.76
CA ILE A 237 13.66 -2.47 2.00
C ILE A 237 13.27 -2.30 3.47
N ILE A 238 12.49 -3.24 4.02
CA ILE A 238 12.05 -3.16 5.41
C ILE A 238 13.24 -3.13 6.37
N GLU A 239 14.20 -4.03 6.17
CA GLU A 239 15.41 -4.11 6.99
C GLU A 239 16.30 -2.89 6.80
N ASN A 240 16.48 -2.40 5.58
CA ASN A 240 17.35 -1.25 5.33
C ASN A 240 16.80 0.05 5.92
N VAL A 241 15.49 0.29 5.79
CA VAL A 241 14.86 1.53 6.22
C VAL A 241 14.53 1.51 7.71
N TRP A 242 14.10 0.37 8.26
CA TRP A 242 13.55 0.28 9.62
C TRP A 242 14.33 -0.70 10.54
N ARG A 243 15.61 -0.96 10.27
CA ARG A 243 16.49 -1.80 11.13
C ARG A 243 16.53 -1.40 12.61
N GLU A 244 16.26 -0.15 12.95
CA GLU A 244 16.25 0.28 14.35
C GLU A 244 15.11 -0.34 15.17
N TYR A 245 14.07 -0.86 14.49
CA TYR A 245 12.91 -1.50 15.10
C TYR A 245 13.04 -3.03 15.19
N GLY A 246 14.16 -3.64 14.79
CA GLY A 246 14.34 -5.09 14.87
C GLY A 246 15.59 -5.60 14.15
N GLY A 247 16.12 -6.75 14.58
CA GLY A 247 17.30 -7.37 13.96
C GLY A 247 17.02 -8.00 12.59
N ASN A 248 15.74 -8.23 12.26
CA ASN A 248 15.26 -8.69 10.95
C ASN A 248 13.85 -8.15 10.70
N TRP A 249 13.36 -8.26 9.47
CA TRP A 249 12.06 -7.73 9.06
C TRP A 249 10.87 -8.28 9.89
N ARG A 250 10.91 -9.55 10.32
CA ARG A 250 9.84 -10.14 11.15
C ARG A 250 9.78 -9.48 12.51
N GLU A 251 10.95 -9.21 13.10
CA GLU A 251 11.05 -8.48 14.35
C GLU A 251 10.55 -7.05 14.19
N VAL A 252 10.88 -6.36 13.08
CA VAL A 252 10.34 -5.03 12.79
C VAL A 252 8.80 -5.05 12.78
N LEU A 253 8.19 -5.94 11.99
CA LEU A 253 6.73 -6.05 11.91
C LEU A 253 6.11 -6.49 13.24
N ALA A 254 6.73 -7.39 13.99
CA ALA A 254 6.21 -7.83 15.28
C ALA A 254 6.36 -6.74 16.36
N GLN A 255 7.48 -6.02 16.38
CA GLN A 255 7.73 -4.93 17.31
C GLN A 255 6.79 -3.77 17.08
N TRP A 256 6.51 -3.42 15.82
CA TRP A 256 5.47 -2.46 15.48
C TRP A 256 4.17 -2.88 16.16
N ARG A 257 3.56 -4.00 15.74
CA ARG A 257 2.33 -4.50 16.37
C ARG A 257 2.36 -4.45 17.90
N ASN A 258 3.41 -4.97 18.54
CA ASN A 258 3.50 -5.06 19.99
C ASN A 258 3.66 -3.69 20.68
N LYS A 259 4.57 -2.83 20.21
CA LYS A 259 4.81 -1.51 20.81
C LYS A 259 3.56 -0.62 20.74
N PHE A 260 2.76 -0.76 19.70
CA PHE A 260 1.50 -0.02 19.58
C PHE A 260 0.44 -0.55 20.54
N MET A 261 0.33 -1.87 20.67
CA MET A 261 -0.54 -2.49 21.68
C MET A 261 -0.16 -2.04 23.10
N HIS A 262 1.08 -1.58 23.31
CA HIS A 262 1.58 -0.99 24.56
C HIS A 262 1.62 0.55 24.58
N GLY A 263 0.98 1.23 23.63
CA GLY A 263 0.72 2.68 23.66
C GLY A 263 1.74 3.57 22.95
N ALA A 264 2.72 3.02 22.24
CA ALA A 264 3.64 3.83 21.42
C ALA A 264 2.95 4.32 20.13
N LYS A 265 2.97 5.64 19.88
CA LYS A 265 2.27 6.27 18.74
C LYS A 265 3.17 6.65 17.55
N THR A 266 4.48 6.63 17.73
CA THR A 266 5.42 7.42 16.91
C THR A 266 5.56 6.90 15.47
N TRP A 267 5.55 5.59 15.26
CA TRP A 267 5.81 4.95 13.96
C TRP A 267 4.54 4.39 13.25
N ALA A 268 3.35 4.54 13.84
CA ALA A 268 2.10 3.91 13.36
C ALA A 268 1.72 4.22 11.90
N PRO A 269 1.94 5.44 11.36
CA PRO A 269 1.63 5.77 9.96
C PRO A 269 2.47 5.01 8.93
N ARG A 270 3.75 4.82 9.20
CA ARG A 270 4.67 4.13 8.29
C ARG A 270 4.44 2.62 8.32
N ALA A 271 4.32 2.07 9.52
CA ALA A 271 4.01 0.65 9.69
C ALA A 271 2.71 0.26 8.99
N PHE A 272 1.68 1.11 9.10
CA PHE A 272 0.43 0.92 8.36
C PHE A 272 0.65 0.80 6.86
N GLY A 273 1.33 1.77 6.23
CA GLY A 273 1.61 1.72 4.80
C GLY A 273 2.42 0.48 4.39
N VAL A 274 3.38 0.07 5.22
CA VAL A 274 4.18 -1.15 4.99
C VAL A 274 3.31 -2.40 5.02
N TYR A 275 2.41 -2.53 6.01
CA TYR A 275 1.46 -3.65 6.04
C TYR A 275 0.55 -3.65 4.81
N THR A 276 0.01 -2.49 4.42
CA THR A 276 -0.84 -2.37 3.23
C THR A 276 -0.11 -2.78 1.96
N ASN A 277 1.13 -2.32 1.76
CA ASN A 277 1.92 -2.69 0.60
C ASN A 277 2.29 -4.19 0.61
N PHE A 278 2.60 -4.78 1.77
CA PHE A 278 2.86 -6.22 1.88
C PHE A 278 1.61 -7.05 1.52
N VAL A 279 0.44 -6.64 2.02
CA VAL A 279 -0.85 -7.24 1.69
C VAL A 279 -1.12 -7.15 0.19
N CYS A 280 -0.96 -5.96 -0.40
CA CYS A 280 -1.16 -5.76 -1.84
C CYS A 280 -0.19 -6.61 -2.67
N LEU A 281 1.10 -6.67 -2.30
CA LEU A 281 2.10 -7.48 -2.99
C LEU A 281 1.62 -8.94 -3.10
N ILE A 282 1.31 -9.58 -1.97
CA ILE A 282 0.87 -10.98 -1.98
C ILE A 282 -0.40 -11.15 -2.83
N LEU A 283 -1.40 -10.28 -2.64
CA LEU A 283 -2.68 -10.40 -3.34
C LEU A 283 -2.56 -10.20 -4.86
N TRP A 284 -1.74 -9.26 -5.34
CA TRP A 284 -1.50 -9.07 -6.76
C TRP A 284 -0.83 -10.30 -7.42
N HIS A 285 -0.04 -11.06 -6.68
CA HIS A 285 0.50 -12.34 -7.14
C HIS A 285 -0.51 -13.50 -7.14
N THR A 286 -1.67 -13.35 -6.49
CA THR A 286 -2.76 -14.33 -6.58
C THR A 286 -3.63 -14.17 -7.84
N ILE A 287 -3.55 -13.00 -8.49
CA ILE A 287 -4.30 -12.69 -9.71
C ILE A 287 -3.50 -13.15 -10.92
N LYS A 288 -4.14 -13.86 -11.86
CA LYS A 288 -3.51 -14.29 -13.11
C LYS A 288 -3.44 -13.13 -14.10
N GLU A 289 -2.35 -13.08 -14.85
CA GLU A 289 -2.08 -12.00 -15.82
C GLU A 289 -3.12 -11.94 -16.93
N GLU A 290 -3.46 -13.07 -17.53
CA GLU A 290 -4.49 -13.16 -18.58
C GLU A 290 -5.87 -12.67 -18.09
N GLU A 291 -6.23 -13.00 -16.84
CA GLU A 291 -7.50 -12.57 -16.26
C GLU A 291 -7.51 -11.06 -15.96
N TYR A 292 -6.39 -10.51 -15.48
CA TYR A 292 -6.25 -9.08 -15.25
C TYR A 292 -6.30 -8.27 -16.56
N GLU A 293 -5.48 -8.65 -17.55
CA GLU A 293 -5.35 -7.90 -18.80
C GLU A 293 -6.65 -7.91 -19.61
N SER A 294 -7.42 -9.02 -19.56
CA SER A 294 -8.73 -9.11 -20.22
C SER A 294 -9.81 -8.23 -19.56
N ARG A 295 -9.71 -7.95 -18.25
CA ARG A 295 -10.71 -7.18 -17.50
C ARG A 295 -10.33 -5.72 -17.24
N ARG A 296 -9.04 -5.37 -17.27
CA ARG A 296 -8.54 -4.02 -16.91
C ARG A 296 -9.30 -2.92 -17.64
N MET A 297 -9.49 -3.04 -18.95
CA MET A 297 -10.14 -1.99 -19.74
C MET A 297 -11.63 -1.84 -19.42
N GLU A 298 -12.31 -2.93 -19.04
CA GLU A 298 -13.70 -2.89 -18.60
C GLU A 298 -13.83 -2.23 -17.23
N LEU A 299 -12.93 -2.56 -16.30
CA LEU A 299 -12.85 -1.91 -14.99
C LEU A 299 -12.63 -0.41 -15.12
N LEU A 300 -11.67 0.01 -15.94
CA LEU A 300 -11.39 1.42 -16.19
C LEU A 300 -12.59 2.16 -16.79
N LYS A 301 -13.29 1.54 -17.76
CA LYS A 301 -14.51 2.12 -18.33
C LYS A 301 -15.60 2.28 -17.29
N ARG A 302 -15.77 1.30 -16.40
CA ARG A 302 -16.76 1.32 -15.32
C ARG A 302 -16.48 2.46 -14.34
N VAL A 303 -15.23 2.58 -13.90
CA VAL A 303 -14.78 3.67 -13.00
C VAL A 303 -15.02 5.03 -13.67
N LYS A 304 -14.57 5.21 -14.92
CA LYS A 304 -14.78 6.46 -15.67
C LYS A 304 -16.25 6.82 -15.83
N LEU A 305 -17.07 5.83 -16.19
CA LEU A 305 -18.52 6.03 -16.35
C LEU A 305 -19.15 6.51 -15.05
N TRP A 306 -18.83 5.89 -13.91
CA TRP A 306 -19.35 6.30 -12.60
C TRP A 306 -18.95 7.72 -12.23
N THR A 307 -17.70 8.11 -12.53
CA THR A 307 -17.23 9.49 -12.39
C THR A 307 -18.06 10.46 -13.26
N GLU A 308 -18.29 10.13 -14.54
CA GLU A 308 -19.04 10.97 -15.49
C GLU A 308 -20.52 11.13 -15.11
N VAL A 309 -21.17 10.06 -14.60
CA VAL A 309 -22.58 10.11 -14.20
C VAL A 309 -22.81 10.60 -12.77
N GLY A 310 -21.75 11.01 -12.07
CA GLY A 310 -21.82 11.51 -10.69
C GLY A 310 -22.18 10.45 -9.65
N ILE A 311 -22.09 9.17 -9.99
CA ILE A 311 -22.27 8.05 -9.04
C ILE A 311 -20.96 7.89 -8.27
N ARG A 312 -21.01 8.16 -6.97
CA ARG A 312 -19.87 7.98 -6.07
C ARG A 312 -19.87 6.55 -5.53
N ASP A 313 -19.25 5.59 -6.23
CA ASP A 313 -18.76 4.39 -5.52
C ASP A 313 -17.62 4.85 -4.60
N PHE A 314 -17.63 4.37 -3.38
CA PHE A 314 -16.68 4.72 -2.33
C PHE A 314 -15.24 4.28 -2.66
N TRP A 315 -15.07 3.43 -3.67
CA TRP A 315 -13.77 3.04 -4.22
C TRP A 315 -13.34 3.84 -5.44
N SER A 316 -14.29 4.33 -6.24
CA SER A 316 -14.04 4.96 -7.55
C SER A 316 -13.62 6.41 -7.46
N PHE A 317 -13.22 6.83 -6.26
CA PHE A 317 -12.72 8.17 -6.01
C PHE A 317 -11.19 8.24 -6.09
N TYR A 318 -10.51 7.38 -6.86
CA TYR A 318 -9.09 7.59 -7.17
C TYR A 318 -8.65 6.89 -8.48
N PRO A 319 -7.79 7.53 -9.31
CA PRO A 319 -7.24 8.88 -9.12
C PRO A 319 -8.05 9.98 -9.83
N PRO A 320 -7.86 11.25 -9.44
CA PRO A 320 -8.62 12.39 -9.96
C PRO A 320 -8.44 12.65 -11.45
#